data_AF-A0A8S1EYX2-F1
#
_entry.id   AF-A0A8S1EYX2-F1
#
_cell.length_a   1.000
_cell.length_b   1.000
_cell.length_c   1.000
_cell.angle_alpha   90.00
_cell.angle_beta   90.00
_cell.angle_gamma   90.00
#
_symmetry.space_group_name_H-M   'P 1'
#
loop_
_entity.id
_entity.type
_entity.pdbx_description
1 polymer ?
#
loop_
_entity_poly.entity_id
_entity_poly.type
_entity_poly.pdbx_seq_one_letter_code
_entity_poly.pdbx_strand_id
1 'polypeptide(L)'
;MWRLVVCLLLPTIVPLTSAARPTPRILRTTTTTTTTTTEPTITTASFKVVTPKIQINSSWECGTDAFTKAISEGEILAKCPKLRDHVNSCCYQHDNCYDEQRGQNFCDDHFCGCLEVVTRSSKLCHTESSPIFCDLVRTFGNEPYKNSAPNATTTTDEGLLDKDDYDYEAAVRNISMKL
;
A
#
# COMPACT_ATOMS: atom_id res chain seq x y z
N MET A 1 -9.46 -7.98 -32.67
CA MET A 1 -8.49 -9.01 -33.10
C MET A 1 -7.10 -8.50 -32.78
N TRP A 2 -6.49 -8.97 -31.69
CA TRP A 2 -5.06 -9.30 -31.60
C TRP A 2 -4.88 -10.16 -30.34
N ARG A 3 -4.34 -11.35 -30.55
CA ARG A 3 -4.03 -12.39 -29.57
C ARG A 3 -2.51 -12.49 -29.49
N LEU A 4 -2.04 -13.03 -28.35
CA LEU A 4 -0.71 -13.58 -28.07
C LEU A 4 0.35 -12.51 -27.75
N VAL A 5 1.17 -12.65 -26.70
CA VAL A 5 1.97 -13.84 -26.37
C VAL A 5 2.05 -14.07 -24.85
N VAL A 6 1.70 -15.29 -24.44
CA VAL A 6 2.10 -15.93 -23.19
C VAL A 6 3.54 -16.41 -23.37
N CYS A 7 4.46 -16.01 -22.49
CA CYS A 7 5.74 -16.70 -22.34
C CYS A 7 5.92 -17.12 -20.88
N LEU A 8 5.88 -18.43 -20.71
CA LEU A 8 6.11 -19.17 -19.48
C LEU A 8 7.58 -19.03 -19.05
N LEU A 9 7.82 -18.71 -17.79
CA LEU A 9 9.07 -19.06 -17.12
C LEU A 9 8.73 -19.92 -15.90
N LEU A 10 9.09 -21.20 -16.01
CA LEU A 10 9.02 -22.22 -14.98
C LEU A 10 10.19 -22.02 -13.98
N PRO A 11 9.98 -22.14 -12.66
CA PRO A 11 11.07 -22.31 -11.71
C PRO A 11 11.52 -23.77 -11.66
N THR A 12 12.83 -24.00 -11.80
CA THR A 12 13.47 -25.31 -11.61
C THR A 12 13.45 -25.72 -10.14
N ILE A 13 12.92 -26.92 -9.88
CA ILE A 13 12.83 -27.57 -8.57
C ILE A 13 14.18 -28.18 -8.21
N VAL A 14 14.73 -27.84 -7.04
CA VAL A 14 15.88 -28.53 -6.42
C VAL A 14 15.36 -29.37 -5.25
N PRO A 15 15.67 -30.67 -5.16
CA PRO A 15 15.28 -31.50 -4.01
C PRO A 15 16.26 -31.31 -2.85
N LEU A 16 15.75 -30.91 -1.68
CA LEU A 16 16.53 -30.86 -0.45
C LEU A 16 16.34 -32.18 0.32
N THR A 17 17.40 -32.98 0.38
CA THR A 17 17.45 -34.25 1.09
C THR A 17 17.45 -34.03 2.61
N SER A 18 16.52 -34.71 3.29
CA SER A 18 16.36 -34.78 4.74
C SER A 18 17.48 -35.62 5.39
N ALA A 19 18.27 -35.00 6.26
CA ALA A 19 19.13 -35.69 7.22
C ALA A 19 18.65 -35.39 8.64
N ALA A 20 18.00 -36.39 9.27
CA ALA A 20 17.58 -36.33 10.66
C ALA A 20 18.81 -36.44 11.59
N ARG A 21 18.95 -35.49 12.53
CA ARG A 21 19.93 -35.55 13.62
C ARG A 21 19.21 -35.83 14.94
N PRO A 22 19.69 -36.78 15.77
CA PRO A 22 19.05 -37.10 17.05
C PRO A 22 19.36 -36.02 18.10
N THR A 23 18.31 -35.53 18.77
CA THR A 23 18.38 -34.61 19.91
C THR A 23 18.58 -35.35 21.24
N PRO A 24 19.44 -34.85 22.14
CA PRO A 24 19.57 -35.37 23.49
C PRO A 24 18.37 -34.94 24.36
N ARG A 25 17.85 -35.90 25.13
CA ARG A 25 16.79 -35.73 26.14
C ARG A 25 17.39 -35.05 27.37
N ILE A 26 17.15 -33.76 27.56
CA ILE A 26 17.43 -33.06 28.81
C ILE A 26 16.18 -33.14 29.70
N LEU A 27 16.37 -33.72 30.88
CA LEU A 27 15.38 -33.87 31.95
C LEU A 27 15.05 -32.47 32.50
N ARG A 28 13.82 -31.99 32.25
CA ARG A 28 13.35 -30.69 32.74
C ARG A 28 12.62 -30.86 34.06
N THR A 29 13.27 -30.42 35.14
CA THR A 29 12.71 -30.26 36.47
C THR A 29 11.56 -29.25 36.42
N THR A 30 10.35 -29.68 36.79
CA THR A 30 9.17 -28.81 36.92
C THR A 30 9.26 -28.02 38.22
N THR A 31 9.58 -26.74 38.12
CA THR A 31 9.32 -25.75 39.19
C THR A 31 8.05 -25.02 38.82
N THR A 32 6.98 -25.28 39.56
CA THR A 32 5.69 -24.60 39.43
C THR A 32 5.81 -23.19 40.00
N THR A 33 5.95 -22.19 39.14
CA THR A 33 5.79 -20.78 39.49
C THR A 33 4.43 -20.33 38.97
N THR A 34 3.50 -20.10 39.89
CA THR A 34 2.17 -19.56 39.61
C THR A 34 2.30 -18.08 39.30
N THR A 35 2.44 -17.72 38.03
CA THR A 35 2.39 -16.33 37.57
C THR A 35 0.97 -16.04 37.10
N THR A 36 0.24 -15.27 37.90
CA THR A 36 -1.08 -14.72 37.59
C THR A 36 -0.97 -13.85 36.35
N THR A 37 -1.29 -14.42 35.18
CA THR A 37 -1.35 -13.71 33.91
C THR A 37 -2.68 -12.96 33.87
N THR A 38 -2.62 -11.65 34.06
CA THR A 38 -3.74 -10.75 33.77
C THR A 38 -3.79 -10.56 32.26
N GLU A 39 -4.78 -11.17 31.64
CA GLU A 39 -5.16 -11.02 30.24
C GLU A 39 -5.49 -9.54 29.96
N PRO A 40 -4.86 -8.89 28.97
CA PRO A 40 -5.32 -7.59 28.53
C PRO A 40 -6.66 -7.77 27.81
N THR A 41 -7.73 -7.34 28.45
CA THR A 41 -9.06 -7.20 27.86
C THR A 41 -8.97 -6.18 26.71
N ILE A 42 -8.73 -6.66 25.48
CA ILE A 42 -8.89 -5.86 24.27
C ILE A 42 -10.37 -5.52 24.18
N THR A 43 -10.69 -4.29 24.58
CA THR A 43 -12.01 -3.73 24.46
C THR A 43 -12.24 -3.52 22.96
N THR A 44 -12.96 -4.45 22.33
CA THR A 44 -13.47 -4.34 20.96
C THR A 44 -14.49 -3.21 20.90
N ALA A 45 -13.99 -1.97 20.89
CA ALA A 45 -14.77 -0.84 20.41
C ALA A 45 -15.15 -1.18 18.97
N SER A 46 -16.43 -1.49 18.76
CA SER A 46 -16.99 -1.76 17.43
C SER A 46 -16.83 -0.50 16.59
N PHE A 47 -15.75 -0.42 15.84
CA PHE A 47 -15.54 0.59 14.83
C PHE A 47 -16.64 0.42 13.79
N LYS A 48 -17.62 1.32 13.80
CA LYS A 48 -18.64 1.35 12.74
C LYS A 48 -17.93 1.78 11.46
N VAL A 49 -17.57 0.80 10.63
CA VAL A 49 -17.16 1.06 9.25
C VAL A 49 -18.37 1.66 8.55
N VAL A 50 -18.38 2.99 8.43
CA VAL A 50 -19.38 3.71 7.63
C VAL A 50 -19.01 3.48 6.18
N THR A 51 -19.88 2.80 5.42
CA THR A 51 -19.68 2.68 3.97
C THR A 51 -19.86 4.03 3.30
N PRO A 52 -18.98 4.40 2.35
CA PRO A 52 -19.12 5.67 1.67
C PRO A 52 -20.40 5.80 0.88
N LYS A 53 -20.88 7.04 0.74
CA LYS A 53 -21.73 7.38 -0.40
C LYS A 53 -20.87 7.22 -1.66
N ILE A 54 -21.32 6.35 -2.57
CA ILE A 54 -20.58 6.06 -3.79
C ILE A 54 -20.70 7.25 -4.76
N GLN A 55 -19.56 7.79 -5.18
CA GLN A 55 -19.46 8.81 -6.23
C GLN A 55 -19.38 8.11 -7.58
N ILE A 56 -20.45 8.16 -8.36
CA ILE A 56 -20.54 7.48 -9.66
C ILE A 56 -19.93 8.34 -10.76
N ASN A 57 -19.12 7.73 -11.62
CA ASN A 57 -18.48 8.36 -12.78
C ASN A 57 -17.71 9.66 -12.42
N SER A 58 -17.07 9.67 -11.25
CA SER A 58 -16.24 10.79 -10.80
C SER A 58 -14.80 10.64 -11.30
N SER A 59 -14.07 11.76 -11.28
CA SER A 59 -12.61 11.79 -11.46
C SER A 59 -11.94 10.88 -10.43
N TRP A 60 -10.84 10.25 -10.84
CA TRP A 60 -10.06 9.38 -9.94
C TRP A 60 -9.22 10.21 -8.99
N GLU A 61 -9.34 9.96 -7.69
CA GLU A 61 -8.66 10.75 -6.65
C GLU A 61 -7.64 9.96 -5.83
N CYS A 62 -7.57 8.64 -5.95
CA CYS A 62 -6.62 7.85 -5.17
C CYS A 62 -5.17 8.16 -5.59
N GLY A 63 -4.48 9.05 -4.89
CA GLY A 63 -3.09 9.43 -5.16
C GLY A 63 -2.83 10.90 -4.90
N THR A 64 -1.56 11.25 -4.74
CA THR A 64 -1.13 12.61 -4.37
C THR A 64 -0.93 13.53 -5.56
N ASP A 65 -0.58 12.96 -6.72
CA ASP A 65 -0.22 13.68 -7.95
C ASP A 65 -0.76 12.93 -9.17
N ALA A 66 -0.62 13.53 -10.36
CA ALA A 66 -1.16 12.96 -11.59
C ALA A 66 -0.57 11.59 -11.93
N PHE A 67 0.71 11.35 -11.64
CA PHE A 67 1.35 10.07 -11.93
C PHE A 67 0.85 8.99 -10.99
N THR A 68 0.85 9.24 -9.68
CA THR A 68 0.37 8.28 -8.68
C THR A 68 -1.11 7.98 -8.84
N LYS A 69 -1.94 8.97 -9.20
CA LYS A 69 -3.35 8.78 -9.57
C LYS A 69 -3.52 7.86 -10.80
N ALA A 70 -2.74 8.07 -11.86
CA ALA A 70 -2.84 7.24 -13.06
C ALA A 70 -2.46 5.77 -12.79
N ILE A 71 -1.40 5.53 -12.01
CA ILE A 71 -0.95 4.18 -11.68
C ILE A 71 -1.98 3.45 -10.81
N SER A 72 -2.49 4.10 -9.77
CA SER A 72 -3.48 3.50 -8.87
C SER A 72 -4.82 3.23 -9.58
N GLU A 73 -5.25 4.11 -10.49
CA GLU A 73 -6.43 3.87 -11.32
C GLU A 73 -6.22 2.65 -12.21
N GLY A 74 -5.05 2.55 -12.85
CA GLY A 74 -4.68 1.43 -13.71
C GLY A 74 -4.75 0.08 -13.00
N GLU A 75 -4.25 0.00 -11.77
CA GLU A 75 -4.33 -1.21 -10.91
C GLU A 75 -5.78 -1.66 -10.70
N ILE A 76 -6.68 -0.72 -10.36
CA ILE A 76 -8.10 -1.03 -10.11
C ILE A 76 -8.85 -1.36 -11.39
N LEU A 77 -8.58 -0.64 -12.48
CA LEU A 77 -9.16 -0.94 -13.80
C LEU A 77 -8.70 -2.31 -14.33
N ALA A 78 -7.47 -2.73 -14.03
CA ALA A 78 -6.95 -4.04 -14.44
C ALA A 78 -7.57 -5.20 -13.64
N LYS A 79 -7.76 -5.03 -12.32
CA LYS A 79 -8.17 -6.14 -11.44
C LYS A 79 -9.67 -6.15 -11.11
N CYS A 80 -10.31 -5.00 -10.98
CA CYS A 80 -11.73 -4.89 -10.62
C CYS A 80 -12.40 -3.63 -11.17
N PRO A 81 -12.53 -3.47 -12.50
CA PRO A 81 -13.03 -2.24 -13.11
C PRO A 81 -14.46 -1.87 -12.66
N LYS A 82 -15.30 -2.87 -12.32
CA LYS A 82 -16.66 -2.66 -11.81
C LYS A 82 -16.70 -2.00 -10.42
N LEU A 83 -15.59 -2.03 -9.69
CA LEU A 83 -15.46 -1.46 -8.35
C LEU A 83 -14.70 -0.14 -8.35
N ARG A 84 -14.29 0.38 -9.52
CA ARG A 84 -13.58 1.66 -9.65
C ARG A 84 -14.21 2.75 -8.80
N ASP A 85 -15.48 3.07 -9.04
CA ASP A 85 -16.18 4.15 -8.35
C ASP A 85 -16.33 3.89 -6.84
N HIS A 86 -16.43 2.62 -6.44
CA HIS A 86 -16.55 2.24 -5.03
C HIS A 86 -15.22 2.45 -4.29
N VAL A 87 -14.11 2.01 -4.89
CA VAL A 87 -12.75 2.22 -4.36
C VAL A 87 -12.43 3.71 -4.33
N ASN A 88 -12.75 4.43 -5.41
CA ASN A 88 -12.52 5.87 -5.49
C ASN A 88 -13.28 6.65 -4.41
N SER A 89 -14.48 6.17 -4.04
CA SER A 89 -15.25 6.76 -2.95
C SER A 89 -14.57 6.60 -1.58
N CYS A 90 -13.77 5.55 -1.37
CA CYS A 90 -12.92 5.44 -0.19
C CYS A 90 -11.83 6.53 -0.19
N CYS A 91 -11.25 6.83 -1.35
CA CYS A 91 -10.21 7.84 -1.49
C CYS A 91 -10.76 9.26 -1.23
N TYR A 92 -11.92 9.60 -1.79
CA TYR A 92 -12.59 10.87 -1.45
C TYR A 92 -12.82 11.04 0.05
N GLN A 93 -13.21 9.98 0.76
CA GLN A 93 -13.41 10.06 2.21
C GLN A 93 -12.10 10.18 2.98
N HIS A 94 -11.05 9.51 2.51
CA HIS A 94 -9.72 9.58 3.09
C HIS A 94 -9.13 10.99 2.94
N ASP A 95 -9.19 11.55 1.74
CA ASP A 95 -8.73 12.91 1.45
C ASP A 95 -9.49 13.95 2.29
N ASN A 96 -10.82 13.85 2.36
CA ASN A 96 -11.61 14.75 3.22
C ASN A 96 -11.29 14.56 4.72
N CYS A 97 -10.98 13.35 5.16
CA CYS A 97 -10.55 13.09 6.54
C CYS A 97 -9.19 13.73 6.84
N TYR A 98 -8.28 13.70 5.84
CA TYR A 98 -6.99 14.36 5.86
C TYR A 98 -7.18 15.89 5.91
N ASP A 99 -7.98 16.48 5.03
CA ASP A 99 -8.28 17.92 5.01
C ASP A 99 -8.87 18.41 6.36
N GLU A 100 -9.74 17.60 6.97
CA GLU A 100 -10.33 17.87 8.29
C GLU A 100 -9.38 17.58 9.46
N GLN A 101 -8.16 17.10 9.18
CA GLN A 101 -7.10 16.85 10.15
C GLN A 101 -7.55 15.97 11.33
N ARG A 102 -8.30 14.90 11.05
CA ARG A 102 -8.83 14.00 12.09
C ARG A 102 -7.80 13.03 12.69
N GLY A 103 -6.55 13.12 12.27
CA GLY A 103 -5.45 12.23 12.65
C GLY A 103 -5.17 11.18 11.59
N GLN A 104 -3.91 11.09 11.14
CA GLN A 104 -3.47 10.19 10.07
C GLN A 104 -3.93 8.73 10.31
N ASN A 105 -3.56 8.14 11.45
CA ASN A 105 -3.92 6.75 11.77
C ASN A 105 -5.43 6.50 11.75
N PHE A 106 -6.22 7.46 12.26
CA PHE A 106 -7.67 7.35 12.27
C PHE A 106 -8.22 7.33 10.84
N CYS A 107 -7.75 8.25 9.99
CA CYS A 107 -8.15 8.32 8.59
C CYS A 107 -7.70 7.08 7.81
N ASP A 108 -6.48 6.62 8.03
CA ASP A 108 -5.92 5.42 7.37
C ASP A 108 -6.71 4.17 7.79
N ASP A 109 -7.05 4.00 9.07
CA ASP A 109 -7.87 2.88 9.54
C ASP A 109 -9.28 2.88 8.91
N HIS A 110 -9.90 4.06 8.81
CA HIS A 110 -11.17 4.24 8.11
C HIS A 110 -11.07 3.88 6.63
N PHE A 111 -10.00 4.31 5.96
CA PHE A 111 -9.73 4.01 4.57
C PHE A 111 -9.52 2.51 4.33
N CYS A 112 -8.67 1.87 5.15
CA CYS A 112 -8.43 0.43 5.09
C CYS A 112 -9.72 -0.38 5.30
N GLY A 113 -10.54 0.01 6.28
CA GLY A 113 -11.85 -0.62 6.51
C GLY A 113 -12.83 -0.41 5.35
N CYS A 114 -12.81 0.77 4.73
CA CYS A 114 -13.60 1.04 3.54
C CYS A 114 -13.21 0.13 2.37
N LEU A 115 -11.92 0.06 2.05
CA LEU A 115 -11.39 -0.78 0.99
C LEU A 115 -11.74 -2.25 1.22
N GLU A 116 -11.59 -2.75 2.46
CA GLU A 116 -11.94 -4.11 2.84
C GLU A 116 -13.38 -4.45 2.44
N VAL A 117 -14.34 -3.58 2.79
CA VAL A 117 -15.77 -3.79 2.52
C VAL A 117 -16.10 -3.67 1.03
N VAL A 118 -15.67 -2.60 0.36
CA VAL A 118 -16.08 -2.35 -1.03
C VAL A 118 -15.47 -3.33 -2.01
N THR A 119 -14.30 -3.89 -1.68
CA THR A 119 -13.60 -4.84 -2.55
C THR A 119 -14.05 -6.29 -2.37
N ARG A 120 -14.83 -6.65 -1.33
CA ARG A 120 -15.20 -8.04 -1.00
C ARG A 120 -15.74 -8.87 -2.17
N SER A 121 -16.42 -8.24 -3.11
CA SER A 121 -17.00 -8.90 -4.28
C SER A 121 -15.96 -9.28 -5.36
N SER A 122 -14.72 -8.78 -5.26
CA SER A 122 -13.59 -9.10 -6.13
C SER A 122 -12.45 -9.70 -5.34
N LYS A 123 -12.13 -10.98 -5.59
CA LYS A 123 -11.03 -11.68 -4.90
C LYS A 123 -9.71 -10.92 -5.02
N LEU A 124 -9.31 -10.53 -6.23
CA LEU A 124 -8.01 -9.88 -6.46
C LEU A 124 -7.93 -8.51 -5.76
N CYS A 125 -8.95 -7.67 -5.89
CA CYS A 125 -8.92 -6.37 -5.24
C CYS A 125 -9.03 -6.49 -3.71
N HIS A 126 -9.74 -7.49 -3.21
CA HIS A 126 -9.86 -7.71 -1.77
C HIS A 126 -8.58 -8.25 -1.13
N THR A 127 -7.90 -9.22 -1.77
CA THR A 127 -6.72 -9.86 -1.19
C THR A 127 -5.39 -9.25 -1.60
N GLU A 128 -5.37 -8.39 -2.61
CA GLU A 128 -4.13 -7.75 -3.11
C GLU A 128 -4.24 -6.21 -3.09
N SER A 129 -5.08 -5.61 -3.93
CA SER A 129 -5.09 -4.16 -4.11
C SER A 129 -5.50 -3.39 -2.85
N SER A 130 -6.51 -3.88 -2.12
CA SER A 130 -6.97 -3.28 -0.86
C SER A 130 -5.86 -3.27 0.20
N PRO A 131 -5.18 -4.41 0.52
CA PRO A 131 -4.01 -4.42 1.39
C PRO A 131 -2.90 -3.48 0.91
N ILE A 132 -2.55 -3.51 -0.38
CA ILE A 132 -1.48 -2.65 -0.92
C ILE A 132 -1.81 -1.17 -0.71
N PHE A 133 -3.03 -0.73 -1.02
CA PHE A 133 -3.43 0.66 -0.85
C PHE A 133 -3.44 1.07 0.63
N CYS A 134 -3.92 0.20 1.51
CA CYS A 134 -3.87 0.41 2.96
C CYS A 134 -2.42 0.57 3.48
N ASP A 135 -1.51 -0.29 3.03
CA ASP A 135 -0.10 -0.23 3.44
C ASP A 135 0.60 1.01 2.89
N LEU A 136 0.26 1.45 1.68
CA LEU A 136 0.83 2.66 1.08
C LEU A 136 0.46 3.92 1.88
N VAL A 137 -0.80 4.12 2.25
CA VAL A 137 -1.19 5.31 3.03
C VAL A 137 -0.60 5.31 4.43
N ARG A 138 -0.45 4.15 5.05
CA ARG A 138 0.20 4.04 6.37
C ARG A 138 1.70 4.31 6.31
N THR A 139 2.35 3.87 5.23
CA THR A 139 3.80 4.02 5.05
C THR A 139 4.19 5.42 4.59
N PHE A 140 3.44 5.98 3.63
CA PHE A 140 3.79 7.22 2.93
C PHE A 140 2.82 8.38 3.18
N GLY A 141 1.73 8.18 3.93
CA GLY A 141 0.68 9.18 4.14
C GLY A 141 1.06 10.32 5.09
N ASN A 142 2.23 10.28 5.75
CA ASN A 142 2.58 11.30 6.74
C ASN A 142 2.71 12.71 6.13
N GLU A 143 3.38 12.82 4.99
CA GLU A 143 3.56 14.08 4.29
C GLU A 143 2.24 14.54 3.62
N PRO A 144 1.52 13.70 2.86
CA PRO A 144 0.19 14.06 2.35
C PRO A 144 -0.77 14.53 3.44
N TYR A 145 -0.78 13.87 4.61
CA TYR A 145 -1.60 14.28 5.75
C TYR A 145 -1.23 15.68 6.25
N LYS A 146 0.06 15.98 6.42
CA LYS A 146 0.51 17.33 6.82
C LYS A 146 0.17 18.38 5.78
N ASN A 147 0.35 18.04 4.50
CA ASN A 147 0.15 18.95 3.37
C ASN A 147 -1.34 19.26 3.12
N SER A 148 -2.25 18.38 3.55
CA SER A 148 -3.70 18.63 3.52
C SER A 148 -4.20 19.63 4.58
N ALA A 149 -3.36 20.03 5.54
CA ALA A 149 -3.78 20.95 6.58
C ALA A 149 -4.12 22.34 5.97
N PRO A 150 -5.21 23.01 6.40
CA PRO A 150 -5.64 24.30 5.84
C PRO A 150 -4.59 25.43 5.88
N ASN A 151 -3.61 25.32 6.77
CA ASN A 151 -2.49 26.27 6.93
C ASN A 151 -1.13 25.62 6.65
N ALA A 152 -1.09 24.52 5.90
CA ALA A 152 0.17 23.91 5.49
C ALA A 152 1.00 24.98 4.77
N THR A 153 2.11 25.38 5.37
CA THR A 153 3.05 26.28 4.71
C THR A 153 3.69 25.46 3.61
N THR A 154 3.35 25.77 2.36
CA THR A 154 4.09 25.27 1.21
C THR A 154 5.50 25.86 1.34
N THR A 155 6.41 25.13 1.98
CA THR A 155 7.83 25.31 1.69
C THR A 155 7.94 24.91 0.24
N THR A 156 7.86 25.90 -0.64
CA THR A 156 8.34 25.78 -2.01
C THR A 156 9.83 25.50 -1.95
N ASP A 157 10.16 24.25 -1.64
CA ASP A 157 11.44 23.62 -1.95
C ASP A 157 11.39 23.05 -3.38
N GLU A 158 10.55 23.65 -4.24
CA GLU A 158 10.72 23.80 -5.70
C GLU A 158 12.03 24.59 -6.01
N GLY A 159 13.11 24.23 -5.32
CA GLY A 159 14.44 24.83 -5.36
C GLY A 159 15.55 23.81 -5.07
N LEU A 160 15.20 22.58 -4.67
CA LEU A 160 16.12 21.44 -4.62
C LEU A 160 15.62 20.31 -5.53
N LEU A 161 15.18 20.67 -6.75
CA LEU A 161 15.37 19.78 -7.88
C LEU A 161 16.86 19.48 -7.96
N ASP A 162 17.19 18.28 -7.52
CA ASP A 162 18.38 17.55 -7.84
C ASP A 162 18.70 17.79 -9.32
N LYS A 163 19.69 18.65 -9.58
CA LYS A 163 20.35 18.69 -10.87
C LYS A 163 21.25 17.46 -10.90
N ASP A 164 20.62 16.31 -11.10
CA ASP A 164 21.28 15.22 -11.79
C ASP A 164 21.44 15.66 -13.27
N ASP A 165 22.41 16.54 -13.47
CA ASP A 165 23.04 16.82 -14.74
C ASP A 165 23.79 15.55 -15.17
N TYR A 166 23.02 14.54 -15.61
CA TYR A 166 23.57 13.40 -16.32
C TYR A 166 24.01 13.89 -17.70
N ASP A 167 25.26 14.38 -17.76
CA ASP A 167 25.94 14.81 -18.98
C ASP A 167 26.21 13.59 -19.89
N TYR A 168 25.24 13.29 -20.74
CA TYR A 168 25.34 12.29 -21.80
C TYR A 168 26.37 12.68 -22.88
N GLU A 169 26.76 13.95 -22.97
CA GLU A 169 27.71 14.45 -23.97
C GLU A 169 29.17 14.16 -23.58
N ALA A 170 29.48 14.02 -22.28
CA ALA A 170 30.81 13.59 -21.82
C ALA A 170 31.10 12.10 -22.13
N ALA A 171 30.09 11.24 -22.09
CA ALA A 171 30.24 9.81 -22.37
C ALA A 171 30.51 9.55 -23.88
N VAL A 172 29.92 10.35 -24.77
CA VAL A 172 30.08 10.19 -26.23
C VAL A 172 31.46 10.66 -26.71
N ARG A 173 32.04 11.71 -26.10
CA ARG A 173 33.40 12.18 -26.45
C ARG A 173 34.49 11.15 -26.14
N ASN A 174 34.30 10.34 -25.11
CA ASN A 174 35.25 9.26 -24.75
C ASN A 174 35.15 8.02 -25.64
N ILE A 175 34.08 7.88 -26.44
CA ILE A 175 33.94 6.80 -27.43
C ILE A 175 34.63 7.19 -28.76
N SER A 176 34.60 8.47 -29.14
CA SER A 176 35.28 8.96 -30.37
C SER A 176 36.81 8.99 -30.30
N MET A 177 37.43 8.83 -29.13
CA MET A 177 38.90 8.85 -28.98
C MET A 177 39.54 7.44 -28.96
N LYS A 178 38.74 6.40 -29.19
CA LYS A 178 39.17 4.98 -29.18
C LYS A 178 38.89 4.23 -30.50
N LEU A 179 38.57 4.96 -31.56
CA LEU A 179 38.49 4.45 -32.94
C LEU A 179 39.66 5.00 -33.78
#